data_AF-A0A1C7N8X5-F1
#
_entry.id   AF-A0A1C7N8X5-F1
#
_cell.length_a   1.000
_cell.length_b   1.000
_cell.length_c   1.000
_cell.angle_alpha   90.00
_cell.angle_beta   90.00
_cell.angle_gamma   90.00
#
_symmetry.space_group_name_H-M   'P 1'
#
loop_
_entity.id
_entity.type
_entity.pdbx_description
1 polymer ?
#
loop_
_entity_poly.entity_id
_entity_poly.type
_entity_poly.pdbx_seq_one_letter_code
_entity_poly.pdbx_strand_id
1 'polypeptide(L)'
;MSTINTTQIISRNPEALSAFTTLTVNSLLSCTNQTQWKLLPPLNEFISNLYHKKRLSCAVKAFALIYLLRLKSKLPVNARGGPDTPYRLFLAALLTSSKYLSESGTGLTSTQLASLVHHYSAREINRMERSFLGLLRYDLWVSNKDIQSFIEHYGHFIQIDIHHVYLPLHGVSVQNKMRCSLLDAHDTQETSASSNGVISNTNI
;
A
#
# COMPACT_ATOMS: atom_id res chain seq x y z
N MET A 1 -35.09 -1.43 -9.01
CA MET A 1 -34.28 -0.26 -9.39
C MET A 1 -33.66 0.29 -8.11
N SER A 2 -32.44 -0.15 -7.78
CA SER A 2 -31.78 0.22 -6.52
C SER A 2 -30.45 0.88 -6.89
N THR A 3 -30.45 2.20 -7.06
CA THR A 3 -29.24 2.97 -7.33
C THR A 3 -28.38 3.00 -6.08
N ILE A 4 -27.22 2.34 -6.15
CA ILE A 4 -26.19 2.35 -5.13
C ILE A 4 -25.52 3.73 -5.17
N ASN A 5 -25.77 4.56 -4.15
CA ASN A 5 -25.11 5.85 -3.99
C ASN A 5 -23.62 5.63 -3.70
N THR A 6 -22.79 5.74 -4.73
CA THR A 6 -21.34 5.60 -4.66
C THR A 6 -20.71 6.94 -4.28
N THR A 7 -20.09 6.99 -3.10
CA THR A 7 -19.21 8.07 -2.64
C THR A 7 -18.06 8.27 -3.63
N GLN A 8 -17.87 9.50 -4.13
CA GLN A 8 -16.78 9.82 -5.06
C GLN A 8 -15.91 10.97 -4.51
N ILE A 9 -14.69 10.65 -4.09
CA ILE A 9 -13.60 11.64 -4.03
C ILE A 9 -13.20 11.90 -5.48
N ILE A 10 -13.32 13.14 -5.94
CA ILE A 10 -12.98 13.51 -7.32
C ILE A 10 -11.76 14.42 -7.26
N SER A 11 -10.68 14.03 -7.93
CA SER A 11 -9.54 14.91 -8.15
C SER A 11 -9.73 15.58 -9.50
N ARG A 12 -9.75 16.91 -9.52
CA ARG A 12 -9.83 17.70 -10.76
C ARG A 12 -8.50 17.74 -11.51
N ASN A 13 -7.42 17.32 -10.86
CA ASN A 13 -6.08 17.24 -11.43
C ASN A 13 -5.33 15.99 -10.94
N PRO A 14 -5.32 14.89 -11.72
CA PRO A 14 -4.64 13.65 -11.33
C PRO A 14 -3.11 13.80 -11.22
N GLU A 15 -2.51 14.79 -11.87
CA GLU A 15 -1.07 15.08 -11.79
C GLU A 15 -0.71 15.82 -10.49
N ALA A 16 -1.58 16.70 -9.99
CA ALA A 16 -1.39 17.34 -8.69
C ALA A 16 -1.32 16.30 -7.57
N LEU A 17 -2.14 15.25 -7.66
CA LEU A 17 -2.15 14.15 -6.70
C LEU A 17 -0.87 13.30 -6.73
N SER A 18 -0.33 12.99 -7.90
CA SER A 18 0.94 12.26 -8.02
C SER A 18 2.13 13.13 -7.58
N ALA A 19 2.14 14.41 -7.94
CA ALA A 19 3.15 15.38 -7.51
C ALA A 19 3.16 15.54 -5.99
N PHE A 20 1.99 15.76 -5.37
CA PHE A 20 1.88 15.86 -3.92
C PHE A 20 2.30 14.58 -3.20
N THR A 21 1.94 13.40 -3.75
CA THR A 21 2.41 12.11 -3.23
C THR A 21 3.93 12.05 -3.28
N THR A 22 4.54 12.43 -4.40
CA THR A 22 6.00 12.44 -4.57
C THR A 22 6.67 13.34 -3.54
N LEU A 23 6.18 14.57 -3.37
CA LEU A 23 6.68 15.52 -2.38
C LEU A 23 6.55 14.98 -0.95
N THR A 24 5.39 14.42 -0.63
CA THR A 24 5.12 13.81 0.68
C THR A 24 6.14 12.73 0.97
N VAL A 25 6.30 11.76 0.04
CA VAL A 25 7.22 10.63 0.17
C VAL A 25 8.67 11.08 0.31
N ASN A 26 9.12 12.03 -0.51
CA ASN A 26 10.48 12.59 -0.42
C ASN A 26 10.74 13.29 0.92
N SER A 27 9.70 13.85 1.53
CA SER A 27 9.80 14.54 2.82
C SER A 27 9.68 13.61 4.04
N LEU A 28 9.46 12.30 3.86
CA LEU A 28 9.29 11.35 4.97
C LEU A 28 10.59 11.06 5.71
N LEU A 29 11.68 10.90 4.95
CA LEU A 29 12.97 10.45 5.46
C LEU A 29 14.10 11.10 4.67
N SER A 30 15.18 11.47 5.35
CA SER A 30 16.44 11.78 4.67
C SER A 30 16.98 10.49 4.06
N CYS A 31 16.90 10.38 2.73
CA CYS A 31 17.41 9.24 1.99
C CYS A 31 18.79 9.56 1.42
N THR A 32 19.70 8.61 1.50
CA THR A 32 21.05 8.81 0.95
C THR A 32 20.99 8.77 -0.58
N ASN A 33 21.52 9.80 -1.23
CA ASN A 33 21.68 9.86 -2.69
C ASN A 33 22.86 8.95 -3.12
N GLN A 34 22.70 7.63 -3.07
CA GLN A 34 23.71 6.73 -3.63
C GLN A 34 23.42 6.43 -5.10
N THR A 35 24.33 6.72 -6.01
CA THR A 35 24.19 6.64 -7.49
C THR A 35 24.09 5.22 -8.09
N GLN A 36 23.83 4.17 -7.30
CA GLN A 36 23.92 2.77 -7.73
C GLN A 36 22.57 2.05 -7.99
N TRP A 37 21.42 2.72 -7.89
CA TRP A 37 20.09 2.16 -8.20
C TRP A 37 19.62 2.46 -9.63
N LYS A 38 20.55 2.41 -10.60
CA LYS A 38 20.39 2.81 -12.02
C LYS A 38 19.20 2.19 -12.80
N LEU A 39 18.40 1.31 -12.19
CA LEU A 39 17.25 0.66 -12.84
C LEU A 39 15.88 1.20 -12.41
N LEU A 40 15.76 1.95 -11.31
CA LEU A 40 14.46 2.51 -10.90
C LEU A 40 14.23 3.86 -11.61
N PRO A 41 13.03 4.09 -12.19
CA PRO A 41 12.71 5.38 -12.76
C PRO A 41 12.62 6.46 -11.66
N PRO A 42 12.69 7.75 -12.02
CA PRO A 42 12.44 8.85 -11.10
C PRO A 42 11.15 8.65 -10.28
N LEU A 43 11.16 9.02 -9.00
CA LEU A 43 10.05 8.72 -8.08
C LEU A 43 8.70 9.30 -8.56
N ASN A 44 8.72 10.51 -9.13
CA ASN A 44 7.55 11.15 -9.74
C ASN A 44 6.99 10.30 -10.89
N GLU A 45 7.84 9.81 -11.78
CA GLU A 45 7.44 8.95 -12.89
C GLU A 45 6.92 7.61 -12.39
N PHE A 46 7.59 7.03 -11.40
CA PHE A 46 7.17 5.78 -10.77
C PHE A 46 5.75 5.88 -10.19
N ILE A 47 5.49 6.91 -9.39
CA ILE A 47 4.18 7.15 -8.77
C ILE A 47 3.12 7.43 -9.84
N SER A 48 3.41 8.32 -10.79
CA SER A 48 2.48 8.67 -11.86
C SER A 48 2.11 7.45 -12.70
N ASN A 49 3.08 6.64 -13.10
CA ASN A 49 2.87 5.43 -13.87
C ASN A 49 1.97 4.43 -13.12
N LEU A 50 2.18 4.26 -11.81
CA LEU A 50 1.38 3.32 -11.03
C LEU A 50 -0.07 3.82 -10.85
N TYR A 51 -0.27 5.11 -10.64
CA TYR A 51 -1.59 5.73 -10.55
C TYR A 51 -2.37 5.64 -11.87
N HIS A 52 -1.69 5.72 -13.01
CA HIS A 52 -2.29 5.58 -14.34
C HIS A 52 -2.62 4.11 -14.67
N LYS A 53 -1.66 3.20 -14.50
CA LYS A 53 -1.80 1.78 -14.91
C LYS A 53 -2.92 1.05 -14.16
N LYS A 54 -3.18 1.37 -12.89
CA LYS A 54 -4.14 0.62 -12.06
C LYS A 54 -5.54 1.23 -11.96
N ARG A 55 -5.81 2.38 -12.60
CA ARG A 55 -7.09 3.11 -12.47
C ARG A 55 -7.61 3.16 -11.02
N LEU A 56 -6.69 3.37 -10.06
CA LEU A 56 -7.04 3.37 -8.64
C LEU A 56 -7.98 4.54 -8.34
N SER A 57 -9.01 4.28 -7.52
CA SER A 57 -9.93 5.32 -7.09
C SER A 57 -9.18 6.43 -6.36
N CYS A 58 -9.67 7.67 -6.45
CA CYS A 58 -9.08 8.78 -5.70
C CYS A 58 -9.08 8.50 -4.19
N ALA A 59 -10.06 7.74 -3.69
CA ALA A 59 -10.11 7.32 -2.30
C ALA A 59 -8.88 6.50 -1.90
N VAL A 60 -8.47 5.52 -2.70
CA VAL A 60 -7.25 4.73 -2.43
C VAL A 60 -6.01 5.61 -2.37
N LYS A 61 -5.89 6.56 -3.31
CA LYS A 61 -4.76 7.50 -3.36
C LYS A 61 -4.75 8.46 -2.16
N ALA A 62 -5.92 8.98 -1.77
CA ALA A 62 -6.06 9.84 -0.60
C ALA A 62 -5.73 9.10 0.71
N PHE A 63 -6.21 7.87 0.88
CA PHE A 63 -5.87 7.04 2.03
C PHE A 63 -4.37 6.72 2.08
N ALA A 64 -3.73 6.50 0.93
CA ALA A 64 -2.29 6.28 0.88
C ALA A 64 -1.53 7.50 1.39
N LEU A 65 -1.96 8.71 1.00
CA LEU A 65 -1.40 9.96 1.51
C LEU A 65 -1.62 10.12 3.02
N ILE A 66 -2.83 9.85 3.53
CA ILE A 66 -3.11 9.90 4.98
C ILE A 66 -2.17 8.97 5.73
N TYR A 67 -1.97 7.73 5.25
CA TYR A 67 -1.06 6.78 5.89
C TYR A 67 0.41 7.21 5.80
N LEU A 68 0.85 7.82 4.70
CA LEU A 68 2.20 8.38 4.59
C LEU A 68 2.41 9.56 5.56
N LEU A 69 1.43 10.44 5.71
CA LEU A 69 1.49 11.55 6.67
C LEU A 69 1.48 11.04 8.13
N ARG A 70 0.68 10.02 8.44
CA ARG A 70 0.72 9.34 9.74
C ARG A 70 2.06 8.66 10.00
N LEU A 71 2.68 8.10 8.97
CA LEU A 71 4.03 7.56 9.09
C LEU A 71 5.01 8.68 9.43
N LYS A 72 4.93 9.83 8.74
CA LYS A 72 5.79 11.00 8.99
C LYS A 72 5.78 11.44 10.45
N SER A 73 4.61 11.46 11.10
CA SER A 73 4.50 11.85 12.52
C SER A 73 4.98 10.79 13.50
N LYS A 74 5.10 9.53 13.07
CA LYS A 74 5.59 8.41 13.88
C LYS A 74 7.09 8.14 13.72
N LEU A 75 7.71 8.70 12.68
CA LEU A 75 9.14 8.54 12.44
C LEU A 75 9.95 9.47 13.37
N PRO A 76 11.07 9.00 13.95
CA PRO A 76 11.96 9.87 14.69
C PRO A 76 12.60 10.90 13.75
N VAL A 77 12.90 12.09 14.28
CA VAL A 77 13.44 13.24 13.52
C VAL A 77 14.71 12.87 12.73
N ASN A 78 15.51 11.93 13.27
CA ASN A 78 16.78 11.50 12.69
C ASN A 78 16.66 10.18 11.89
N ALA A 79 15.44 9.75 11.55
CA ALA A 79 15.24 8.55 10.76
C ALA A 79 15.86 8.72 9.36
N ARG A 80 16.61 7.71 8.92
CA ARG A 80 17.27 7.69 7.61
C ARG A 80 16.84 6.47 6.82
N GLY A 81 16.65 6.69 5.52
CA GLY A 81 16.29 5.64 4.56
C GLY A 81 17.43 5.32 3.61
N GLY A 82 17.39 4.12 3.05
CA GLY A 82 18.14 3.79 1.84
C GLY A 82 17.53 4.49 0.61
N PRO A 83 18.22 4.48 -0.54
CA PRO A 83 17.78 5.18 -1.75
C PRO A 83 16.43 4.71 -2.29
N ASP A 84 16.08 3.43 -2.10
CA ASP A 84 14.83 2.85 -2.57
C ASP A 84 13.69 2.91 -1.53
N THR A 85 13.99 3.39 -0.31
CA THR A 85 13.01 3.49 0.78
C THR A 85 11.77 4.32 0.40
N PRO A 86 11.89 5.47 -0.30
CA PRO A 86 10.73 6.22 -0.82
C PRO A 86 9.75 5.36 -1.63
N TYR A 87 10.27 4.56 -2.56
CA TYR A 87 9.49 3.67 -3.41
C TYR A 87 8.79 2.58 -2.59
N ARG A 88 9.52 1.97 -1.65
CA ARG A 88 9.00 0.93 -0.75
C ARG A 88 7.87 1.45 0.13
N LEU A 89 8.04 2.64 0.72
CA LEU A 89 7.02 3.28 1.55
C LEU A 89 5.76 3.61 0.75
N PHE A 90 5.93 4.14 -0.46
CA PHE A 90 4.80 4.42 -1.35
C PHE A 90 4.03 3.14 -1.72
N LEU A 91 4.72 2.08 -2.15
CA LEU A 91 4.07 0.81 -2.51
C LEU A 91 3.32 0.18 -1.32
N ALA A 92 3.95 0.18 -0.14
CA ALA A 92 3.35 -0.36 1.07
C ALA A 92 2.09 0.43 1.49
N ALA A 93 2.15 1.76 1.45
CA ALA A 93 1.00 2.61 1.73
C ALA A 93 -0.14 2.35 0.73
N LEU A 94 0.17 2.32 -0.56
CA LEU A 94 -0.83 2.11 -1.63
C LEU A 94 -1.52 0.75 -1.51
N LEU A 95 -0.75 -0.31 -1.27
CA LEU A 95 -1.28 -1.66 -1.08
C LEU A 95 -2.19 -1.71 0.15
N THR A 96 -1.73 -1.14 1.27
CA THR A 96 -2.49 -1.07 2.53
C THR A 96 -3.80 -0.33 2.34
N SER A 97 -3.79 0.84 1.68
CA SER A 97 -4.99 1.64 1.41
C SER A 97 -5.97 0.94 0.50
N SER A 98 -5.49 0.27 -0.55
CA SER A 98 -6.37 -0.50 -1.42
C SER A 98 -7.05 -1.64 -0.68
N LYS A 99 -6.30 -2.44 0.08
CA LYS A 99 -6.88 -3.53 0.87
C LYS A 99 -7.82 -3.04 1.97
N TYR A 100 -7.58 -1.85 2.53
CA TYR A 100 -8.43 -1.27 3.56
C TYR A 100 -9.80 -0.85 3.02
N LEU A 101 -9.84 -0.27 1.80
CA LEU A 101 -11.07 0.24 1.19
C LEU A 101 -11.84 -0.81 0.39
N SER A 102 -11.17 -1.89 -0.02
CA SER A 102 -11.79 -2.96 -0.81
C SER A 102 -12.43 -4.01 0.08
N GLU A 103 -13.49 -4.63 -0.44
CA GLU A 103 -13.99 -5.89 0.11
C GLU A 103 -12.91 -6.97 0.04
N SER A 104 -13.01 -7.99 0.89
CA SER A 104 -11.98 -9.03 0.95
C SER A 104 -11.79 -9.73 -0.39
N GLY A 105 -10.55 -9.76 -0.85
CA GLY A 105 -10.17 -10.42 -2.11
C GLY A 105 -10.33 -9.57 -3.37
N THR A 106 -10.92 -8.37 -3.29
CA THR A 106 -11.09 -7.48 -4.46
C THR A 106 -10.06 -6.34 -4.53
N GLY A 107 -9.31 -6.14 -3.44
CA GLY A 107 -8.24 -5.13 -3.37
C GLY A 107 -6.98 -5.50 -4.16
N LEU A 108 -6.10 -4.51 -4.30
CA LEU A 108 -4.79 -4.69 -4.90
C LEU A 108 -4.01 -5.78 -4.15
N THR A 109 -3.37 -6.68 -4.89
CA THR A 109 -2.52 -7.73 -4.32
C THR A 109 -1.04 -7.43 -4.54
N SER A 110 -0.17 -8.02 -3.72
CA SER A 110 1.29 -7.89 -3.90
C SER A 110 1.76 -8.50 -5.21
N THR A 111 1.15 -9.60 -5.67
CA THR A 111 1.42 -10.20 -6.99
C THR A 111 1.08 -9.24 -8.13
N GLN A 112 -0.07 -8.57 -8.04
CA GLN A 112 -0.47 -7.55 -9.02
C GLN A 112 0.44 -6.32 -9.01
N LEU A 113 0.97 -5.90 -7.86
CA LEU A 113 1.95 -4.81 -7.82
C LEU A 113 3.29 -5.25 -8.40
N ALA A 114 3.78 -6.44 -8.03
CA ALA A 114 5.02 -7.01 -8.54
C ALA A 114 5.02 -7.07 -10.08
N SER A 115 3.91 -7.52 -10.67
CA SER A 115 3.74 -7.61 -12.11
C SER A 115 3.64 -6.25 -12.82
N LEU A 116 3.48 -5.14 -12.10
CA LEU A 116 3.38 -3.80 -12.69
C LEU A 116 4.65 -3.00 -12.58
N VAL A 117 5.34 -3.15 -11.45
CA VAL A 117 6.56 -2.39 -11.16
C VAL A 117 7.79 -3.11 -11.67
N HIS A 118 7.76 -4.45 -11.80
CA HIS A 118 8.86 -5.30 -12.29
C HIS A 118 10.19 -5.21 -11.53
N HIS A 119 10.31 -4.32 -10.54
CA HIS A 119 11.51 -4.11 -9.72
C HIS A 119 11.48 -4.86 -8.39
N TYR A 120 10.32 -5.38 -7.99
CA TYR A 120 10.14 -6.07 -6.70
C TYR A 120 9.28 -7.31 -6.87
N SER A 121 9.66 -8.38 -6.21
CA SER A 121 8.86 -9.60 -6.09
C SER A 121 7.66 -9.40 -5.15
N ALA A 122 6.63 -10.24 -5.30
CA ALA A 122 5.47 -10.22 -4.39
C ALA A 122 5.87 -10.43 -2.92
N ARG A 123 6.92 -11.26 -2.68
CA ARG A 123 7.47 -11.52 -1.34
C ARG A 123 8.08 -10.27 -0.73
N GLU A 124 8.85 -9.51 -1.51
CA GLU A 124 9.43 -8.24 -1.06
C GLU A 124 8.34 -7.21 -0.78
N ILE A 125 7.35 -7.07 -1.64
CA ILE A 125 6.22 -6.15 -1.43
C ILE A 125 5.44 -6.52 -0.16
N ASN A 126 5.20 -7.81 0.11
CA ASN A 126 4.59 -8.25 1.37
C ASN A 126 5.46 -7.88 2.59
N ARG A 127 6.79 -7.94 2.46
CA ARG A 127 7.72 -7.51 3.53
C ARG A 127 7.64 -6.00 3.75
N MET A 128 7.55 -5.22 2.67
CA MET A 128 7.38 -3.76 2.74
C MET A 128 6.06 -3.41 3.43
N GLU A 129 4.96 -4.05 3.06
CA GLU A 129 3.64 -3.87 3.68
C GLU A 129 3.68 -4.17 5.18
N ARG A 130 4.18 -5.34 5.57
CA ARG A 130 4.30 -5.71 7.00
C ARG A 130 5.14 -4.71 7.78
N SER A 131 6.27 -4.28 7.23
CA SER A 131 7.15 -3.29 7.87
C SER A 131 6.43 -1.96 8.06
N PHE A 132 5.71 -1.49 7.03
CA PHE A 132 4.91 -0.28 7.07
C PHE A 132 3.79 -0.34 8.11
N LEU A 133 3.05 -1.46 8.17
CA LEU A 133 2.03 -1.69 9.19
C LEU A 133 2.60 -1.67 10.61
N GLY A 134 3.78 -2.26 10.80
CA GLY A 134 4.52 -2.20 12.06
C GLY A 134 4.88 -0.77 12.47
N LEU A 135 5.39 0.04 11.52
CA LEU A 135 5.69 1.45 11.75
C LEU A 135 4.44 2.28 12.09
N LEU A 136 3.30 1.97 11.46
CA LEU A 136 2.02 2.60 11.80
C LEU A 136 1.43 2.11 13.12
N ARG A 137 1.99 1.05 13.72
CA ARG A 137 1.41 0.32 14.85
C ARG A 137 -0.04 -0.13 14.58
N TYR A 138 -0.33 -0.49 13.33
CA TYR A 138 -1.65 -0.91 12.85
C TYR A 138 -2.78 0.13 13.05
N ASP A 139 -2.44 1.40 13.25
CA ASP A 139 -3.38 2.52 13.32
C ASP A 139 -3.88 2.90 11.92
N LEU A 140 -4.75 2.04 11.39
CA LEU A 140 -5.36 2.14 10.06
C LEU A 140 -6.76 2.76 10.08
N TRP A 141 -7.33 3.01 11.27
CA TRP A 141 -8.66 3.58 11.35
C TRP A 141 -8.64 5.02 10.83
N VAL A 142 -9.44 5.30 9.81
CA VAL A 142 -9.61 6.65 9.25
C VAL A 142 -11.08 7.04 9.41
N SER A 143 -11.33 8.01 10.28
CA SER A 143 -12.66 8.54 10.54
C SER A 143 -13.07 9.58 9.49
N ASN A 144 -14.36 9.91 9.41
CA ASN A 144 -14.84 11.02 8.58
C ASN A 144 -14.13 12.35 8.91
N LYS A 145 -13.82 12.58 10.19
CA LYS A 145 -13.10 13.79 10.65
C LYS A 145 -11.66 13.82 10.13
N ASP A 146 -10.98 12.68 10.10
CA ASP A 146 -9.61 12.60 9.57
C ASP A 146 -9.57 12.94 8.08
N ILE A 147 -10.55 12.45 7.32
CA ILE A 147 -10.68 12.75 5.88
C ILE A 147 -11.00 14.22 5.67
N GLN A 148 -11.95 14.76 6.42
CA GLN A 148 -12.32 16.16 6.33
C GLN A 148 -11.13 17.06 6.66
N SER A 149 -10.41 16.78 7.76
CA SER A 149 -9.21 17.54 8.14
C SER A 149 -8.11 17.43 7.08
N PHE A 150 -7.90 16.24 6.50
CA PHE A 150 -6.95 16.07 5.39
C PHE A 150 -7.31 16.94 4.19
N ILE A 151 -8.59 17.02 3.84
CA ILE A 151 -9.06 17.78 2.69
C ILE A 151 -9.08 19.28 2.98
N GLU A 152 -9.42 19.71 4.19
CA GLU A 152 -9.31 21.11 4.59
C GLU A 152 -7.86 21.60 4.54
N HIS A 153 -6.91 20.77 4.98
CA HIS A 153 -5.51 21.16 5.07
C HIS A 153 -4.76 21.06 3.72
N TYR A 154 -5.07 20.03 2.92
CA TYR A 154 -4.33 19.74 1.69
C TYR A 154 -5.18 19.85 0.42
N GLY A 155 -6.51 19.98 0.51
CA GLY A 155 -7.43 19.99 -0.63
C GLY A 155 -7.12 21.10 -1.62
N HIS A 156 -6.73 22.29 -1.16
CA HIS A 156 -6.30 23.39 -2.03
C HIS A 156 -4.99 23.07 -2.79
N PHE A 157 -4.05 22.38 -2.15
CA PHE A 157 -2.78 21.97 -2.77
C PHE A 157 -2.94 20.82 -3.76
N ILE A 158 -3.93 19.93 -3.54
CA ILE A 158 -4.12 18.71 -4.34
C ILE A 158 -5.33 18.82 -5.30
N GLN A 159 -6.09 19.92 -5.26
CA GLN A 159 -7.33 20.13 -6.02
C GLN A 159 -8.30 18.93 -5.92
N ILE A 160 -8.48 18.45 -4.69
CA ILE A 160 -9.45 17.39 -4.36
C ILE A 160 -10.73 18.04 -3.84
N ASP A 161 -11.85 17.77 -4.50
CA ASP A 161 -13.19 18.17 -4.04
C ASP A 161 -13.98 16.91 -3.62
N ILE A 162 -14.80 17.05 -2.56
CA ILE A 162 -15.72 15.99 -2.13
C ILE A 162 -17.13 16.32 -2.60
N HIS A 163 -17.80 15.38 -3.25
CA HIS A 163 -19.26 15.36 -3.33
C HIS A 163 -19.78 14.19 -2.47
N HIS A 164 -20.42 14.51 -1.34
CA HIS A 164 -21.07 13.58 -0.39
C HIS A 164 -20.17 12.49 0.22
N VAL A 165 -19.77 12.67 1.50
CA VAL A 165 -19.03 11.66 2.28
C VAL A 165 -20.01 10.64 2.88
N TYR A 166 -20.10 9.44 2.29
CA TYR A 166 -20.63 8.26 2.98
C TYR A 166 -19.56 7.16 2.98
N LEU A 167 -18.82 7.03 4.09
CA LEU A 167 -17.89 5.92 4.30
C LEU A 167 -18.66 4.64 4.68
N PRO A 168 -18.10 3.44 4.40
CA PRO A 168 -18.58 2.21 5.02
C PRO A 168 -18.47 2.35 6.54
N LEU A 169 -19.62 2.39 7.22
CA LEU A 169 -19.74 2.42 8.67
C LEU A 169 -19.35 1.05 9.25
N HIS A 170 -18.10 0.57 9.12
CA HIS A 170 -17.61 -0.54 9.96
C HIS A 170 -16.08 -0.69 9.88
N GLY A 171 -15.36 0.00 10.77
CA GLY A 171 -13.91 -0.16 10.97
C GLY A 171 -13.46 -1.36 11.78
N VAL A 172 -14.40 -2.10 12.38
CA VAL A 172 -14.05 -3.12 13.38
C VAL A 172 -13.66 -4.45 12.73
N SER A 173 -14.17 -4.76 11.52
CA SER A 173 -13.93 -6.08 10.90
C SER A 173 -12.62 -6.16 10.10
N VAL A 174 -12.07 -5.04 9.62
CA VAL A 174 -10.85 -5.05 8.76
C VAL A 174 -9.57 -5.18 9.59
N GLN A 175 -9.52 -4.62 10.80
CA GLN A 175 -8.36 -4.73 11.69
C GLN A 175 -8.07 -6.19 12.08
N ASN A 176 -9.11 -6.95 12.44
CA ASN A 176 -8.97 -8.37 12.74
C ASN A 176 -8.69 -9.20 11.48
N LYS A 177 -9.27 -8.83 10.33
CA LYS A 177 -9.09 -9.56 9.06
C LYS A 177 -7.67 -9.43 8.51
N MET A 178 -7.07 -8.23 8.50
CA MET A 178 -5.66 -8.04 8.08
C MET A 178 -4.66 -8.70 9.04
N ARG A 179 -5.00 -8.76 10.34
CA ARG A 179 -4.19 -9.47 11.32
C ARG A 179 -4.23 -11.00 11.11
N CYS A 180 -5.37 -11.56 10.70
CA CYS A 180 -5.51 -12.98 10.37
C CYS A 180 -4.89 -13.37 9.02
N SER A 181 -5.10 -12.57 7.95
CA SER A 181 -4.51 -12.88 6.62
C SER A 181 -2.97 -12.89 6.61
N LEU A 182 -2.34 -12.31 7.62
CA LEU A 182 -0.89 -12.32 7.82
C LEU A 182 -0.40 -13.51 8.66
N LEU A 183 -1.28 -14.16 9.43
CA LEU A 183 -0.98 -15.39 10.19
C LEU A 183 -1.13 -16.64 9.31
N ASP A 184 -2.04 -16.64 8.33
CA ASP A 184 -2.25 -17.78 7.42
C ASP A 184 -1.11 -17.98 6.40
N ALA A 185 -0.17 -17.04 6.30
CA ALA A 185 1.02 -17.18 5.45
C ALA A 185 2.18 -17.94 6.13
N HIS A 186 1.96 -18.47 7.34
CA HIS A 186 2.95 -19.26 8.09
C HIS A 186 2.82 -20.77 7.87
N ASP A 187 1.88 -21.26 7.07
CA ASP A 187 1.68 -22.71 6.87
C ASP A 187 1.68 -23.13 5.39
N THR A 188 2.74 -22.77 4.69
CA THR A 188 3.10 -23.49 3.45
C THR A 188 4.62 -23.66 3.42
N GLN A 189 5.13 -24.45 4.36
CA GLN A 189 6.40 -25.14 4.21
C GLN A 189 6.14 -26.64 4.05
N GLU A 190 6.74 -27.18 2.99
CA GLU A 190 7.26 -28.55 2.88
C GLU A 190 6.26 -29.71 2.88
N THR A 191 5.98 -30.21 1.66
CA THR A 191 5.98 -31.66 1.45
C THR A 191 6.99 -31.99 0.36
N SER A 192 8.26 -32.00 0.75
CA SER A 192 9.30 -32.77 0.07
C SER A 192 9.06 -34.25 0.34
N ALA A 193 8.40 -34.94 -0.59
CA ALA A 193 8.38 -36.40 -0.58
C ALA A 193 9.75 -36.92 -1.07
N SER A 194 10.66 -37.15 -0.11
CA SER A 194 11.73 -38.13 -0.26
C SER A 194 11.11 -39.52 -0.13
N SER A 195 10.99 -40.25 -1.23
CA SER A 195 10.58 -41.65 -1.24
C SER A 195 11.83 -42.53 -1.32
N ASN A 196 12.35 -42.94 -0.17
CA ASN A 196 13.31 -44.05 -0.08
C ASN A 196 12.66 -45.21 0.68
N GLY A 197 12.60 -46.37 0.00
CA GLY A 197 12.65 -47.68 0.65
C GLY A 197 11.34 -48.46 0.74
N VAL A 198 11.11 -49.37 -0.21
CA VAL A 198 10.56 -50.70 0.11
C VAL A 198 11.38 -51.76 -0.62
N ILE A 199 11.89 -52.66 0.21
CA ILE A 199 12.63 -53.89 -0.09
C ILE A 199 11.67 -54.88 -0.75
N SER A 200 12.09 -55.54 -1.84
CA SER A 200 11.60 -56.87 -2.18
C SER A 200 12.76 -57.77 -2.60
N ASN A 201 13.02 -58.71 -1.71
CA ASN A 201 13.86 -59.89 -1.85
C ASN A 201 13.10 -60.90 -2.72
N THR A 202 13.72 -61.45 -3.77
CA THR A 202 13.25 -62.72 -4.36
C THR A 202 14.44 -63.56 -4.83
N ASN A 203 14.58 -64.72 -4.18
CA ASN A 203 15.40 -65.84 -4.59
C ASN A 203 14.95 -66.42 -5.93
N ILE A 204 15.90 -66.74 -6.81
CA ILE A 204 16.24 -68.05 -7.43
C ILE A 204 17.16 -67.76 -8.62
#